data_AF-A0A3Q0FZW1-F1
#
_entry.id   AF-A0A3Q0FZW1-F1
#
_cell.length_a   1.000
_cell.length_b   1.000
_cell.length_c   1.000
_cell.angle_alpha   90.00
_cell.angle_beta   90.00
_cell.angle_gamma   90.00
#
_symmetry.space_group_name_H-M   'P 1'
#
loop_
_entity.id
_entity.type
_entity.pdbx_description
1 polymer ?
#
loop_
_entity_poly.entity_id
_entity_poly.type
_entity_poly.pdbx_seq_one_letter_code
_entity_poly.pdbx_strand_id
1 'polypeptide(L)'
;MEGDPDSLGQEVSKPCPSPSLSSSSFRGDLESSVESRSNPPYGTTIKVIPYRPGEEVEEEQEGEDLMLLEKEVLTDIILHLQGQGDKEHGEHFLLGIPTLCRATKQRGEDTLEPETCKVVLLQKIMGLMETVTQDEEPNRILCYSIAAICNLSELKPALEPAMESCLLQTTLKICLTSPRHNSLYVRTKQQKHMEDLEAILRSLLATAPSLDRLQFLWEHLTSWLQSPDALDRVKAMRSSRALFRFAVSLLPQFEDSPSMPQMGDTAAQLCLSLSHPTADISCQARESIYLLAQILLHHKGKKARPGCKTPMETILLSTH
;
A
#
# COMPACT_ATOMS: atom_id res chain seq x y z
N MET A 1 66.28 12.64 -40.00
CA MET A 1 65.53 11.50 -39.42
C MET A 1 64.57 12.11 -38.39
N GLU A 2 63.45 12.76 -38.78
CA GLU A 2 62.39 12.30 -39.72
C GLU A 2 62.01 10.85 -39.45
N GLY A 3 60.80 10.47 -39.10
CA GLY A 3 59.53 11.18 -38.96
C GLY A 3 58.48 10.18 -38.47
N ASP A 4 57.32 10.69 -38.06
CA ASP A 4 56.05 9.93 -38.06
C ASP A 4 55.36 10.26 -39.39
N PRO A 5 54.69 9.30 -40.08
CA PRO A 5 53.22 9.36 -40.07
C PRO A 5 52.44 8.05 -40.32
N ASP A 6 51.21 8.06 -39.78
CA ASP A 6 49.91 7.63 -40.35
C ASP A 6 49.51 6.15 -40.64
N SER A 7 48.34 5.83 -40.05
CA SER A 7 47.15 5.17 -40.62
C SER A 7 47.02 3.64 -40.73
N LEU A 8 45.98 3.12 -40.05
CA LEU A 8 44.98 2.08 -40.42
C LEU A 8 44.60 1.28 -39.16
N GLY A 9 43.35 1.09 -38.74
CA GLY A 9 42.07 1.34 -39.38
C GLY A 9 40.92 1.32 -38.36
N GLN A 10 39.84 1.96 -38.79
CA GLN A 10 38.60 2.23 -38.09
C GLN A 10 37.67 1.01 -38.22
N GLU A 11 37.43 0.25 -37.15
CA GLU A 11 36.36 -0.75 -37.15
C GLU A 11 35.01 -0.05 -36.90
N VAL A 12 34.29 0.14 -38.01
CA VAL A 12 32.88 0.51 -38.03
C VAL A 12 32.06 -0.71 -37.62
N SER A 13 31.59 -0.73 -36.38
CA SER A 13 30.56 -1.68 -35.94
C SER A 13 29.25 -1.41 -36.69
N LYS A 14 28.83 -2.40 -37.47
CA LYS A 14 27.56 -2.42 -38.22
C LYS A 14 26.36 -2.28 -37.26
N PRO A 15 25.28 -1.56 -37.65
CA PRO A 15 24.05 -1.56 -36.88
C PRO A 15 23.36 -2.92 -37.00
N CYS A 16 23.09 -3.58 -35.88
CA CYS A 16 22.20 -4.74 -35.84
C CYS A 16 20.75 -4.29 -36.11
N PRO A 17 19.96 -5.06 -36.89
CA PRO A 17 18.61 -4.67 -37.27
C PRO A 17 17.65 -4.74 -36.07
N SER A 18 16.75 -3.76 -36.02
CA SER A 18 15.67 -3.66 -35.03
C SER A 18 14.76 -4.90 -35.06
N PRO A 19 14.31 -5.42 -33.90
CA PRO A 19 13.31 -6.47 -33.89
C PRO A 19 11.95 -5.87 -34.27
N SER A 20 11.42 -6.39 -35.36
CA SER A 20 10.09 -6.18 -35.91
C SER A 20 8.98 -6.43 -34.89
N LEU A 21 8.08 -5.44 -34.75
CA LEU A 21 6.82 -5.53 -34.03
C LEU A 21 5.97 -6.65 -34.64
N SER A 22 5.79 -7.75 -33.89
CA SER A 22 4.76 -8.75 -34.18
C SER A 22 3.64 -8.60 -33.16
N SER A 23 2.52 -8.10 -33.64
CA SER A 23 1.24 -8.05 -32.95
C SER A 23 0.68 -9.47 -32.82
N SER A 24 0.53 -9.98 -31.61
CA SER A 24 -0.32 -11.14 -31.35
C SER A 24 -1.43 -10.73 -30.39
N SER A 25 -2.61 -10.55 -30.99
CA SER A 25 -3.92 -10.48 -30.36
C SER A 25 -4.20 -11.76 -29.58
N PHE A 26 -4.46 -11.67 -28.28
CA PHE A 26 -5.15 -12.72 -27.53
C PHE A 26 -6.58 -12.27 -27.22
N ARG A 27 -7.52 -12.85 -27.97
CA ARG A 27 -8.98 -12.83 -27.78
C ARG A 27 -9.36 -13.86 -26.72
N GLY A 28 -10.38 -13.54 -25.91
CA GLY A 28 -11.38 -14.44 -25.31
C GLY A 28 -10.85 -15.48 -24.32
N ASP A 29 -11.50 -15.83 -23.21
CA ASP A 29 -12.93 -15.78 -22.93
C ASP A 29 -13.18 -15.55 -21.43
N LEU A 30 -14.13 -14.65 -21.17
CA LEU A 30 -14.86 -14.51 -19.91
C LEU A 30 -16.10 -15.41 -20.03
N GLU A 31 -16.21 -16.46 -19.22
CA GLU A 31 -17.50 -17.09 -18.97
C GLU A 31 -18.11 -16.49 -17.71
N SER A 32 -18.92 -15.45 -17.94
CA SER A 32 -19.94 -14.97 -17.00
C SER A 32 -21.24 -15.73 -17.27
N SER A 33 -21.68 -16.59 -16.36
CA SER A 33 -23.06 -17.10 -16.38
C SER A 33 -23.98 -16.06 -15.77
N VAL A 34 -24.61 -15.27 -16.66
CA VAL A 34 -25.80 -14.47 -16.38
C VAL A 34 -26.99 -15.27 -16.91
N GLU A 35 -27.76 -15.90 -16.03
CA GLU A 35 -29.09 -16.41 -16.39
C GLU A 35 -30.12 -15.31 -16.10
N SER A 36 -30.69 -14.79 -17.19
CA SER A 36 -31.73 -13.76 -17.17
C SER A 36 -33.09 -14.37 -17.50
N ARG A 37 -34.06 -13.93 -16.70
CA ARG A 37 -35.48 -13.70 -17.00
C ARG A 37 -36.40 -14.89 -17.29
N SER A 38 -37.36 -15.02 -16.39
CA SER A 38 -38.77 -15.20 -16.74
C SER A 38 -39.63 -14.25 -15.88
N ASN A 39 -40.31 -13.30 -16.53
CA ASN A 39 -41.33 -12.45 -15.91
C ASN A 39 -42.60 -13.28 -15.59
N PRO A 40 -43.32 -13.03 -14.49
CA PRO A 40 -44.67 -13.54 -14.29
C PRO A 40 -45.73 -12.55 -14.83
N PRO A 41 -46.94 -13.04 -15.20
CA PRO A 41 -48.03 -12.21 -15.67
C PRO A 41 -48.81 -11.58 -14.50
N TYR A 42 -49.44 -10.46 -14.82
CA TYR A 42 -50.34 -9.69 -13.96
C TYR A 42 -51.49 -10.50 -13.36
N GLY A 43 -51.77 -10.20 -12.09
CA GLY A 43 -53.09 -10.32 -11.47
C GLY A 43 -53.29 -11.56 -10.60
N THR A 44 -53.38 -11.36 -9.28
CA THR A 44 -54.44 -11.89 -8.39
C THR A 44 -54.03 -11.77 -6.91
N THR A 45 -54.80 -10.94 -6.18
CA THR A 45 -55.09 -10.98 -4.74
C THR A 45 -53.95 -10.72 -3.73
N ILE A 46 -53.99 -9.50 -3.17
CA ILE A 46 -53.35 -9.14 -1.90
C ILE A 46 -53.93 -10.02 -0.79
N LYS A 47 -53.15 -10.99 -0.29
CA LYS A 47 -53.39 -11.59 1.03
C LYS A 47 -52.68 -10.73 2.05
N VAL A 48 -53.46 -9.92 2.77
CA VAL A 48 -53.02 -9.25 3.99
C VAL A 48 -52.68 -10.32 5.01
N ILE A 49 -51.38 -10.45 5.33
CA ILE A 49 -50.92 -11.27 6.45
C ILE A 49 -51.22 -10.47 7.73
N PRO A 50 -51.89 -11.05 8.75
CA PRO A 50 -52.14 -10.34 10.00
C PRO A 50 -50.83 -10.04 10.71
N TYR A 51 -50.70 -8.80 11.18
CA TYR A 51 -49.64 -8.38 12.09
C TYR A 51 -49.65 -9.27 13.34
N ARG A 52 -48.55 -9.98 13.59
CA ARG A 52 -48.32 -10.73 14.83
C ARG A 52 -47.43 -9.84 15.72
N PRO A 53 -47.93 -9.30 16.84
CA PRO A 53 -47.10 -8.55 17.77
C PRO A 53 -46.36 -9.54 18.69
N GLY A 54 -45.07 -9.30 18.88
CA GLY A 54 -44.26 -9.97 19.90
C GLY A 54 -43.36 -11.08 19.36
N GLU A 55 -42.21 -10.68 18.84
CA GLU A 55 -40.93 -11.33 19.13
C GLU A 55 -39.95 -10.15 19.25
N GLU A 56 -39.69 -9.74 20.48
CA GLU A 56 -38.50 -8.97 20.81
C GLU A 56 -37.34 -9.88 20.41
N VAL A 57 -36.76 -9.62 19.24
CA VAL A 57 -35.51 -10.26 18.84
C VAL A 57 -34.47 -9.72 19.82
N GLU A 58 -33.92 -10.62 20.63
CA GLU A 58 -32.84 -10.36 21.57
C GLU A 58 -31.63 -9.78 20.82
N GLU A 59 -31.58 -8.44 20.68
CA GLU A 59 -30.37 -7.70 20.30
C GLU A 59 -29.34 -7.69 21.45
N GLU A 60 -29.69 -8.21 22.63
CA GLU A 60 -28.79 -8.29 23.79
C GLU A 60 -27.75 -9.43 23.67
N GLN A 61 -28.06 -10.51 22.94
CA GLN A 61 -27.17 -11.69 22.85
C GLN A 61 -25.90 -11.42 22.03
N GLU A 62 -25.99 -10.64 20.93
CA GLU A 62 -24.81 -10.23 20.14
C GLU A 62 -23.91 -9.26 20.94
N GLY A 63 -24.50 -8.41 21.78
CA GLY A 63 -23.77 -7.50 22.64
C GLY A 63 -23.00 -8.23 23.75
N GLU A 64 -23.60 -9.25 24.35
CA GLU A 64 -22.96 -10.07 25.39
C GLU A 64 -21.79 -10.91 24.85
N ASP A 65 -21.97 -11.57 23.69
CA ASP A 65 -20.92 -12.37 23.06
C ASP A 65 -19.72 -11.50 22.62
N LEU A 66 -19.99 -10.28 22.13
CA LEU A 66 -18.95 -9.33 21.77
C LEU A 66 -18.18 -8.83 23.01
N MET A 67 -18.89 -8.55 24.11
CA MET A 67 -18.26 -8.15 25.38
C MET A 67 -17.38 -9.26 25.99
N LEU A 68 -17.79 -10.52 25.86
CA LEU A 68 -16.98 -11.66 26.30
C LEU A 68 -15.72 -11.82 25.47
N LEU A 69 -15.84 -11.68 24.14
CA LEU A 69 -14.69 -11.72 23.23
C LEU A 69 -13.72 -10.56 23.49
N GLU A 70 -14.22 -9.36 23.74
CA GLU A 70 -13.40 -8.20 24.12
C GLU A 70 -12.64 -8.46 25.43
N LYS A 71 -13.29 -9.05 26.43
CA LYS A 71 -12.67 -9.35 27.73
C LYS A 71 -11.57 -10.40 27.63
N GLU A 72 -11.78 -11.45 26.82
CA GLU A 72 -10.76 -12.47 26.54
C GLU A 72 -9.55 -11.85 25.82
N VAL A 73 -9.81 -11.08 24.76
CA VAL A 73 -8.77 -10.34 24.02
C VAL A 73 -7.99 -9.38 24.91
N LEU A 74 -8.66 -8.65 25.81
CA LEU A 74 -7.99 -7.73 26.73
C LEU A 74 -7.06 -8.48 27.69
N THR A 75 -7.46 -9.68 28.10
CA THR A 75 -6.66 -10.55 28.97
C THR A 75 -5.37 -10.97 28.27
N ASP A 76 -5.47 -11.42 27.02
CA ASP A 76 -4.30 -11.79 26.20
C ASP A 76 -3.34 -10.60 26.01
N ILE A 77 -3.90 -9.40 25.74
CA ILE A 77 -3.11 -8.18 25.58
C ILE A 77 -2.37 -7.84 26.88
N ILE A 78 -3.04 -7.85 28.02
CA ILE A 78 -2.45 -7.51 29.32
C ILE A 78 -1.35 -8.52 29.71
N LEU A 79 -1.60 -9.82 29.55
CA LEU A 79 -0.63 -10.86 29.86
C LEU A 79 0.66 -10.70 29.05
N HIS A 80 0.51 -10.40 27.75
CA HIS A 80 1.65 -10.20 26.87
C HIS A 80 2.45 -8.92 27.20
N LEU A 81 1.76 -7.84 27.57
CA LEU A 81 2.40 -6.59 28.01
C LEU A 81 3.18 -6.76 29.33
N GLN A 82 2.72 -7.63 30.24
CA GLN A 82 3.40 -7.94 31.50
C GLN A 82 4.63 -8.86 31.35
N GLY A 83 4.93 -9.31 30.13
CA GLY A 83 6.08 -10.18 29.85
C GLY A 83 5.87 -11.62 30.33
N GLN A 84 4.63 -12.04 30.57
CA GLN A 84 4.28 -13.38 31.02
C GLN A 84 3.91 -14.35 29.88
N GLY A 85 4.15 -13.96 28.62
CA GLY A 85 3.71 -14.72 27.45
C GLY A 85 4.84 -15.41 26.67
N ASP A 86 4.61 -16.68 26.32
CA ASP A 86 5.40 -17.46 25.35
C ASP A 86 5.16 -17.01 23.89
N LYS A 87 5.80 -17.64 22.90
CA LYS A 87 5.66 -17.31 21.46
C LYS A 87 4.21 -17.29 20.98
N GLU A 88 3.38 -18.24 21.43
CA GLU A 88 1.94 -18.30 21.13
C GLU A 88 1.20 -17.05 21.66
N HIS A 89 1.59 -16.54 22.83
CA HIS A 89 0.99 -15.33 23.40
C HIS A 89 1.32 -14.07 22.57
N GLY A 90 2.41 -14.09 21.79
CA GLY A 90 2.70 -13.03 20.83
C GLY A 90 1.72 -13.00 19.65
N GLU A 91 1.28 -14.16 19.16
CA GLU A 91 0.27 -14.22 18.09
C GLU A 91 -1.11 -13.80 18.60
N HIS A 92 -1.53 -14.30 19.76
CA HIS A 92 -2.78 -13.91 20.42
C HIS A 92 -2.82 -12.41 20.72
N PHE A 93 -1.72 -11.83 21.22
CA PHE A 93 -1.57 -10.38 21.39
C PHE A 93 -1.82 -9.62 20.08
N LEU A 94 -1.17 -10.03 18.98
CA LEU A 94 -1.30 -9.33 17.70
C LEU A 94 -2.71 -9.45 17.10
N LEU A 95 -3.35 -10.61 17.24
CA LEU A 95 -4.72 -10.85 16.79
C LEU A 95 -5.76 -10.08 17.63
N GLY A 96 -5.48 -9.85 18.91
CA GLY A 96 -6.34 -9.07 19.79
C GLY A 96 -6.44 -7.59 19.43
N ILE A 97 -5.38 -7.00 18.88
CA ILE A 97 -5.33 -5.55 18.60
C ILE A 97 -6.38 -5.10 17.58
N PRO A 98 -6.57 -5.75 16.42
CA PRO A 98 -7.67 -5.42 15.51
C PRO A 98 -9.05 -5.48 16.16
N THR A 99 -9.29 -6.48 17.01
CA THR A 99 -10.56 -6.62 17.75
C THR A 99 -10.74 -5.45 18.72
N LEU A 100 -9.70 -5.11 19.48
CA LEU A 100 -9.71 -3.94 20.37
C LEU A 100 -9.99 -2.64 19.61
N CYS A 101 -9.32 -2.41 18.47
CA CYS A 101 -9.52 -1.20 17.67
C CYS A 101 -10.96 -1.13 17.10
N ARG A 102 -11.53 -2.27 16.73
CA ARG A 102 -12.91 -2.37 16.23
C ARG A 102 -13.91 -2.05 17.35
N ALA A 103 -13.73 -2.64 18.52
CA ALA A 103 -14.53 -2.39 19.71
C ALA A 103 -14.55 -0.89 20.07
N THR A 104 -13.38 -0.25 20.10
CA THR A 104 -13.26 1.20 20.32
C THR A 104 -14.09 2.00 19.32
N LYS A 105 -13.97 1.70 18.02
CA LYS A 105 -14.77 2.38 16.97
C LYS A 105 -16.27 2.11 17.11
N GLN A 106 -16.67 0.90 17.51
CA GLN A 106 -18.07 0.54 17.72
C GLN A 106 -18.70 1.30 18.90
N ARG A 107 -17.91 1.68 19.91
CA ARG A 107 -18.33 2.58 20.99
C ARG A 107 -18.40 4.06 20.57
N GLY A 108 -18.06 4.39 19.31
CA GLY A 108 -17.98 5.76 18.83
C GLY A 108 -16.74 6.52 19.32
N GLU A 109 -15.79 5.80 19.93
CA GLU A 109 -14.49 6.33 20.33
C GLU A 109 -13.52 6.24 19.15
N ASP A 110 -12.63 7.22 19.02
CA ASP A 110 -11.53 7.18 18.04
C ASP A 110 -10.15 7.13 18.71
N THR A 111 -10.07 7.15 20.04
CA THR A 111 -8.84 7.07 20.82
C THR A 111 -8.79 5.81 21.70
N LEU A 112 -7.59 5.30 21.97
CA LEU A 112 -7.39 4.30 23.01
C LEU A 112 -7.12 4.99 24.34
N GLU A 113 -7.82 4.57 25.39
CA GLU A 113 -7.58 5.00 26.76
C GLU A 113 -6.71 3.97 27.52
N PRO A 114 -5.67 4.41 28.25
CA PRO A 114 -5.13 5.77 28.29
C PRO A 114 -4.43 6.16 26.98
N GLU A 115 -4.23 7.47 26.71
CA GLU A 115 -3.58 7.97 25.48
C GLU A 115 -2.24 7.27 25.14
N THR A 116 -1.49 6.83 26.16
CA THR A 116 -0.23 6.12 26.01
C THR A 116 -0.36 4.68 25.49
N CYS A 117 -1.55 4.09 25.58
CA CYS A 117 -1.83 2.70 25.23
C CYS A 117 -1.41 2.39 23.78
N LYS A 118 -1.80 3.26 22.84
CA LYS A 118 -1.48 3.12 21.42
C LYS A 118 0.03 3.02 21.18
N VAL A 119 0.83 3.87 21.84
CA VAL A 119 2.29 3.88 21.70
C VAL A 119 2.91 2.61 22.29
N VAL A 120 2.43 2.17 23.46
CA VAL A 120 2.92 0.93 24.11
C VAL A 120 2.65 -0.29 23.24
N LEU A 121 1.46 -0.39 22.64
CA LEU A 121 1.11 -1.47 21.73
C LEU A 121 2.05 -1.49 20.50
N LEU A 122 2.30 -0.32 19.89
CA LEU A 122 3.20 -0.22 18.73
C LEU A 122 4.64 -0.61 19.07
N GLN A 123 5.16 -0.17 20.21
CA GLN A 123 6.50 -0.56 20.67
C GLN A 123 6.60 -2.07 20.86
N LYS A 124 5.56 -2.70 21.41
CA LYS A 124 5.53 -4.15 21.60
C LYS A 124 5.44 -4.90 20.27
N ILE A 125 4.60 -4.44 19.34
CA ILE A 125 4.52 -4.97 17.97
C ILE A 125 5.90 -4.90 17.30
N MET A 126 6.58 -3.76 17.39
CA MET A 126 7.93 -3.61 16.82
C MET A 126 8.92 -4.60 17.41
N GLY A 127 8.92 -4.79 18.73
CA GLY A 127 9.75 -5.79 19.39
C GLY A 127 9.50 -7.20 18.84
N LEU A 128 8.24 -7.57 18.58
CA LEU A 128 7.88 -8.83 17.95
C LEU A 128 8.36 -8.89 16.48
N MET A 129 8.17 -7.82 15.71
CA MET A 129 8.63 -7.75 14.32
C MET A 129 10.16 -7.91 14.18
N GLU A 130 10.95 -7.45 15.14
CA GLU A 130 12.40 -7.64 15.11
C GLU A 130 12.81 -9.12 15.26
N THR A 131 12.03 -9.90 16.02
CA THR A 131 12.25 -11.36 16.17
C THR A 131 11.96 -12.14 14.89
N VAL A 132 11.17 -11.58 13.96
CA VAL A 132 10.77 -12.22 12.68
C VAL A 132 11.97 -12.60 11.81
N THR A 133 13.07 -11.87 11.94
CA THR A 133 14.30 -12.07 11.15
C THR A 133 15.01 -13.40 11.43
N GLN A 134 14.56 -14.18 12.41
CA GLN A 134 15.20 -15.43 12.85
C GLN A 134 14.41 -16.71 12.53
N ASP A 135 13.18 -16.62 11.97
CA ASP A 135 12.26 -17.77 11.86
C ASP A 135 12.09 -18.31 10.42
N GLU A 136 12.01 -19.64 10.29
CA GLU A 136 11.91 -20.37 9.01
C GLU A 136 10.47 -20.40 8.45
N GLU A 137 9.42 -20.28 9.28
CA GLU A 137 8.01 -20.35 8.85
C GLU A 137 7.45 -19.05 8.20
N PRO A 138 6.33 -19.08 7.43
CA PRO A 138 5.70 -17.88 6.91
C PRO A 138 5.29 -17.06 8.11
N ASN A 139 5.93 -15.90 8.31
CA ASN A 139 5.94 -15.32 9.64
C ASN A 139 4.59 -14.65 9.93
N ARG A 140 3.67 -15.42 10.52
CA ARG A 140 2.34 -14.98 10.97
C ARG A 140 2.45 -13.72 11.82
N ILE A 141 3.51 -13.59 12.59
CA ILE A 141 3.83 -12.40 13.39
C ILE A 141 3.91 -11.16 12.49
N LEU A 142 4.57 -11.20 11.33
CA LEU A 142 4.63 -10.03 10.44
C LEU A 142 3.25 -9.66 9.89
N CYS A 143 2.49 -10.65 9.40
CA CYS A 143 1.15 -10.41 8.87
C CYS A 143 0.21 -9.83 9.94
N TYR A 144 0.21 -10.42 11.15
CA TYR A 144 -0.62 -9.93 12.25
C TYR A 144 -0.13 -8.58 12.79
N SER A 145 1.19 -8.34 12.80
CA SER A 145 1.76 -7.04 13.15
C SER A 145 1.27 -5.95 12.20
N ILE A 146 1.26 -6.22 10.90
CA ILE A 146 0.80 -5.24 9.91
C ILE A 146 -0.69 -5.01 10.02
N ALA A 147 -1.48 -6.07 10.23
CA ALA A 147 -2.90 -5.92 10.52
C ALA A 147 -3.14 -5.05 11.77
N ALA A 148 -2.40 -5.30 12.85
CA ALA A 148 -2.49 -4.52 14.09
C ALA A 148 -2.08 -3.05 13.87
N ILE A 149 -0.95 -2.80 13.18
CA ILE A 149 -0.48 -1.45 12.85
C ILE A 149 -1.50 -0.69 12.00
N CYS A 150 -2.07 -1.33 10.98
CA CYS A 150 -3.09 -0.71 10.13
C CYS A 150 -4.35 -0.34 10.93
N ASN A 151 -4.77 -1.17 11.89
CA ASN A 151 -5.92 -0.85 12.73
C ASN A 151 -5.61 0.28 13.72
N LEU A 152 -4.40 0.28 14.29
CA LEU A 152 -3.94 1.33 15.20
C LEU A 152 -3.75 2.67 14.48
N SER A 153 -3.23 2.69 13.25
CA SER A 153 -2.99 3.92 12.47
C SER A 153 -4.29 4.68 12.15
N GLU A 154 -5.43 3.99 12.12
CA GLU A 154 -6.75 4.59 11.92
C GLU A 154 -7.32 5.27 13.18
N LEU A 155 -6.82 4.93 14.37
CA LEU A 155 -7.21 5.59 15.62
C LEU A 155 -6.45 6.90 15.83
N LYS A 156 -7.03 7.83 16.59
CA LYS A 156 -6.38 9.06 17.06
C LYS A 156 -5.58 8.81 18.35
N PRO A 157 -4.57 9.65 18.62
CA PRO A 157 -3.96 10.61 17.71
C PRO A 157 -3.24 9.92 16.54
N ALA A 158 -2.99 10.65 15.44
CA ALA A 158 -2.19 10.13 14.33
C ALA A 158 -0.82 9.67 14.81
N LEU A 159 -0.23 8.69 14.10
CA LEU A 159 1.10 8.22 14.45
C LEU A 159 2.13 9.34 14.27
N GLU A 160 3.06 9.44 15.22
CA GLU A 160 4.15 10.40 15.09
C GLU A 160 5.08 9.97 13.93
N PRO A 161 5.62 10.92 13.14
CA PRO A 161 6.50 10.60 12.00
C PRO A 161 7.70 9.73 12.35
N ALA A 162 8.24 9.87 13.57
CA ALA A 162 9.35 9.04 14.04
C ALA A 162 8.94 7.57 14.22
N MET A 163 7.74 7.31 14.73
CA MET A 163 7.19 5.96 14.87
C MET A 163 6.90 5.35 13.50
N GLU A 164 6.28 6.12 12.59
CA GLU A 164 6.04 5.66 11.21
C GLU A 164 7.34 5.30 10.48
N SER A 165 8.34 6.17 10.61
CA SER A 165 9.68 5.93 10.04
C SER A 165 10.27 4.63 10.55
N CYS A 166 10.14 4.36 11.85
CA CYS A 166 10.68 3.15 12.47
C CYS A 166 9.92 1.90 12.00
N LEU A 167 8.58 1.95 11.94
CA LEU A 167 7.75 0.86 11.43
C LEU A 167 8.08 0.52 9.97
N LEU A 168 8.22 1.55 9.12
CA LEU A 168 8.59 1.38 7.72
C LEU A 168 10.00 0.80 7.58
N GLN A 169 10.98 1.33 8.30
CA GLN A 169 12.35 0.81 8.28
C GLN A 169 12.44 -0.64 8.73
N THR A 170 11.74 -1.02 9.80
CA THR A 170 11.69 -2.41 10.29
C THR A 170 11.04 -3.34 9.26
N THR A 171 9.91 -2.93 8.69
CA THR A 171 9.23 -3.72 7.64
C THR A 171 10.09 -3.88 6.40
N LEU A 172 10.73 -2.81 5.93
CA LEU A 172 11.67 -2.82 4.81
C LEU A 172 12.85 -3.75 5.08
N LYS A 173 13.44 -3.68 6.27
CA LYS A 173 14.54 -4.56 6.69
C LYS A 173 14.12 -6.03 6.65
N ILE A 174 12.93 -6.37 7.13
CA ILE A 174 12.40 -7.76 7.09
C ILE A 174 12.19 -8.23 5.64
N CYS A 175 11.69 -7.36 4.76
CA CYS A 175 11.52 -7.67 3.34
C CYS A 175 12.87 -7.89 2.62
N LEU A 176 13.93 -7.26 3.14
CA LEU A 176 15.30 -7.29 2.63
C LEU A 176 16.12 -8.50 3.09
N THR A 177 16.03 -8.83 4.38
CA THR A 177 16.88 -9.87 5.01
C THR A 177 16.37 -11.30 4.75
N SER A 178 15.25 -11.45 4.05
CA SER A 178 14.69 -12.77 3.73
C SER A 178 15.65 -13.61 2.88
N PRO A 179 15.85 -14.92 3.15
CA PRO A 179 16.82 -15.75 2.46
C PRO A 179 16.69 -15.69 0.95
N ARG A 180 17.82 -15.68 0.23
CA ARG A 180 17.88 -15.52 -1.24
C ARG A 180 17.71 -16.84 -2.00
N HIS A 181 17.37 -17.93 -1.32
CA HIS A 181 17.26 -19.24 -1.93
C HIS A 181 15.99 -19.36 -2.78
N ASN A 182 16.14 -19.86 -4.00
CA ASN A 182 15.06 -19.96 -5.00
C ASN A 182 14.08 -21.12 -4.77
N SER A 183 13.77 -21.46 -3.52
CA SER A 183 12.66 -22.40 -3.28
C SER A 183 11.33 -21.69 -3.54
N LEU A 184 10.33 -22.44 -4.03
CA LEU A 184 8.97 -21.91 -4.23
C LEU A 184 8.43 -21.31 -2.92
N TYR A 185 8.71 -21.97 -1.81
CA TYR A 185 8.37 -21.54 -0.46
C TYR A 185 8.96 -20.16 -0.08
N VAL A 186 10.25 -19.93 -0.36
CA VAL A 186 10.90 -18.62 -0.09
C VAL A 186 10.30 -17.53 -0.98
N ARG A 187 10.00 -17.83 -2.25
CA ARG A 187 9.37 -16.86 -3.15
C ARG A 187 7.98 -16.46 -2.69
N THR A 188 7.15 -17.41 -2.26
CA THR A 188 5.82 -17.12 -1.70
C THR A 188 5.90 -16.31 -0.42
N LYS A 189 6.88 -16.60 0.46
CA LYS A 189 7.12 -15.82 1.69
C LYS A 189 7.52 -14.38 1.37
N GLN A 190 8.45 -14.18 0.43
CA GLN A 190 8.86 -12.85 0.00
C GLN A 190 7.72 -12.06 -0.65
N GLN A 191 6.92 -12.71 -1.49
CA GLN A 191 5.76 -12.08 -2.11
C GLN A 191 4.76 -11.59 -1.06
N LYS A 192 4.50 -12.42 -0.03
CA LYS A 192 3.63 -12.02 1.09
C LYS A 192 4.18 -10.82 1.84
N HIS A 193 5.48 -10.80 2.17
CA HIS A 193 6.11 -9.66 2.84
C HIS A 193 6.02 -8.37 2.01
N MET A 194 6.08 -8.47 0.68
CA MET A 194 5.89 -7.30 -0.20
C MET A 194 4.45 -6.79 -0.17
N GLU A 195 3.45 -7.66 -0.20
CA GLU A 195 2.03 -7.28 -0.09
C GLU A 195 1.73 -6.60 1.25
N ASP A 196 2.39 -7.08 2.29
CA ASP A 196 2.38 -6.59 3.65
C ASP A 196 2.99 -5.17 3.73
N LEU A 197 4.15 -4.93 3.11
CA LEU A 197 4.71 -3.59 2.97
C LEU A 197 3.79 -2.65 2.19
N GLU A 198 3.20 -3.12 1.09
CA GLU A 198 2.24 -2.33 0.33
C GLU A 198 1.00 -2.00 1.17
N ALA A 199 0.56 -2.90 2.06
CA ALA A 199 -0.59 -2.68 2.95
C ALA A 199 -0.31 -1.60 4.00
N ILE A 200 0.85 -1.61 4.66
CA ILE A 200 1.21 -0.57 5.62
C ILE A 200 1.35 0.81 4.93
N LEU A 201 1.97 0.87 3.75
CA LEU A 201 2.07 2.11 2.96
C LEU A 201 0.69 2.67 2.60
N ARG A 202 -0.24 1.81 2.18
CA ARG A 202 -1.62 2.19 1.87
C ARG A 202 -2.37 2.68 3.10
N SER A 203 -2.27 1.96 4.21
CA SER A 203 -2.92 2.36 5.47
C SER A 203 -2.43 3.73 5.96
N LEU A 204 -1.12 3.94 6.01
CA LEU A 204 -0.53 5.21 6.44
C LEU A 204 -0.96 6.37 5.53
N LEU A 205 -0.97 6.17 4.20
CA LEU A 205 -1.43 7.21 3.28
C LEU A 205 -2.93 7.52 3.45
N ALA A 206 -3.75 6.50 3.70
CA ALA A 206 -5.20 6.66 3.86
C ALA A 206 -5.58 7.43 5.14
N THR A 207 -4.77 7.34 6.21
CA THR A 207 -5.03 8.07 7.46
C THR A 207 -5.01 9.59 7.28
N ALA A 208 -4.10 10.11 6.45
CA ALA A 208 -4.02 11.54 6.15
C ALA A 208 -3.50 11.79 4.72
N PRO A 209 -4.37 11.66 3.70
CA PRO A 209 -3.97 11.78 2.31
C PRO A 209 -3.52 13.21 1.99
N SER A 210 -2.26 13.37 1.60
CA SER A 210 -1.68 14.65 1.20
C SER A 210 -0.43 14.42 0.34
N LEU A 211 0.01 15.45 -0.38
CA LEU A 211 1.27 15.38 -1.14
C LEU A 211 2.46 15.21 -0.19
N ASP A 212 2.44 15.90 0.95
CA ASP A 212 3.48 15.84 1.97
C ASP A 212 3.59 14.41 2.54
N ARG A 213 2.45 13.77 2.81
CA ARG A 213 2.42 12.38 3.27
C ARG A 213 2.90 11.40 2.20
N LEU A 214 2.49 11.60 0.95
CA LEU A 214 2.97 10.78 -0.17
C LEU A 214 4.48 10.88 -0.33
N GLN A 215 5.03 12.10 -0.24
CA GLN A 215 6.46 12.36 -0.31
C GLN A 215 7.21 11.67 0.83
N PHE A 216 6.75 11.83 2.07
CA PHE A 216 7.31 11.17 3.26
C PHE A 216 7.41 9.65 3.09
N LEU A 217 6.33 9.00 2.63
CA LEU A 217 6.33 7.55 2.40
C LEU A 217 7.25 7.13 1.26
N TRP A 218 7.32 7.92 0.18
CA TRP A 218 8.23 7.67 -0.94
C TRP A 218 9.69 7.75 -0.52
N GLU A 219 10.09 8.70 0.34
CA GLU A 219 11.49 8.88 0.77
C GLU A 219 12.06 7.62 1.44
N HIS A 220 11.23 6.88 2.18
CA HIS A 220 11.63 5.59 2.74
C HIS A 220 11.95 4.56 1.65
N LEU A 221 11.20 4.55 0.55
CA LEU A 221 11.43 3.67 -0.61
C LEU A 221 12.62 4.13 -1.46
N THR A 222 12.93 5.42 -1.47
CA THR A 222 14.08 5.96 -2.23
C THR A 222 15.40 5.38 -1.75
N SER A 223 15.58 5.23 -0.44
CA SER A 223 16.76 4.58 0.14
C SER A 223 16.94 3.16 -0.42
N TRP A 224 15.83 2.48 -0.71
CA TRP A 224 15.80 1.13 -1.23
C TRP A 224 16.06 1.07 -2.73
N LEU A 225 15.63 2.08 -3.49
CA LEU A 225 15.98 2.28 -4.90
C LEU A 225 17.47 2.50 -5.12
N GLN A 226 18.19 2.97 -4.10
CA GLN A 226 19.64 3.15 -4.12
C GLN A 226 20.40 1.92 -3.59
N SER A 227 19.71 0.82 -3.28
CA SER A 227 20.36 -0.42 -2.82
C SER A 227 21.37 -0.94 -3.86
N PRO A 228 22.53 -1.47 -3.44
CA PRO A 228 23.47 -2.12 -4.36
C PRO A 228 22.85 -3.37 -5.02
N ASP A 229 21.85 -3.99 -4.40
CA ASP A 229 21.19 -5.19 -4.90
C ASP A 229 20.11 -4.87 -5.95
N ALA A 230 20.18 -5.51 -7.12
CA ALA A 230 19.23 -5.27 -8.20
C ALA A 230 17.80 -5.73 -7.87
N LEU A 231 17.63 -6.81 -7.11
CA LEU A 231 16.31 -7.31 -6.72
C LEU A 231 15.63 -6.35 -5.74
N ASP A 232 16.41 -5.75 -4.83
CA ASP A 232 15.91 -4.74 -3.90
C ASP A 232 15.42 -3.51 -4.65
N ARG A 233 16.16 -3.05 -5.66
CA ARG A 233 15.73 -1.93 -6.52
C ARG A 233 14.44 -2.25 -7.28
N VAL A 234 14.28 -3.49 -7.76
CA VAL A 234 13.02 -3.95 -8.40
C VAL A 234 11.86 -3.89 -7.41
N LYS A 235 12.03 -4.44 -6.20
CA LYS A 235 11.01 -4.43 -5.13
C LYS A 235 10.63 -3.00 -4.72
N ALA A 236 11.61 -2.11 -4.58
CA ALA A 236 11.41 -0.71 -4.23
C ALA A 236 10.60 0.02 -5.31
N MET A 237 10.95 -0.14 -6.59
CA MET A 237 10.21 0.47 -7.70
C MET A 237 8.78 -0.08 -7.78
N ARG A 238 8.59 -1.38 -7.54
CA ARG A 238 7.26 -2.00 -7.50
C ARG A 238 6.39 -1.42 -6.40
N SER A 239 6.92 -1.34 -5.18
CA SER A 239 6.22 -0.79 -4.03
C SER A 239 5.86 0.67 -4.24
N SER A 240 6.78 1.42 -4.86
CA SER A 240 6.55 2.82 -5.20
C SER A 240 5.43 3.01 -6.22
N ARG A 241 5.42 2.18 -7.26
CA ARG A 241 4.34 2.17 -8.25
C ARG A 241 2.99 1.86 -7.59
N ALA A 242 2.95 0.87 -6.69
CA ALA A 242 1.75 0.53 -5.95
C ALA A 242 1.27 1.70 -5.07
N LEU A 243 2.20 2.40 -4.40
CA LEU A 243 1.92 3.59 -3.61
C LEU A 243 1.32 4.72 -4.47
N PHE A 244 1.94 5.07 -5.61
CA PHE A 244 1.40 6.09 -6.51
C PHE A 244 0.04 5.70 -7.09
N ARG A 245 -0.15 4.43 -7.45
CA ARG A 245 -1.43 3.93 -7.97
C ARG A 245 -2.52 4.05 -6.91
N PHE A 246 -2.21 3.75 -5.66
CA PHE A 246 -3.14 3.95 -4.55
C PHE A 246 -3.42 5.43 -4.29
N ALA A 247 -2.40 6.30 -4.34
CA ALA A 247 -2.58 7.75 -4.23
C ALA A 247 -3.53 8.30 -5.33
N VAL A 248 -3.44 7.78 -6.56
CA VAL A 248 -4.38 8.11 -7.64
C VAL A 248 -5.82 7.71 -7.30
N SER A 249 -6.03 6.60 -6.57
CA SER A 249 -7.37 6.22 -6.11
C SER A 249 -7.93 7.15 -5.01
N LEU A 250 -7.06 7.95 -4.38
CA LEU A 250 -7.41 8.88 -3.30
C LEU A 250 -7.50 10.35 -3.75
N LEU A 251 -7.39 10.66 -5.04
CA LEU A 251 -7.21 12.04 -5.54
C LEU A 251 -8.19 13.11 -5.02
N PRO A 252 -9.49 12.84 -4.82
CA PRO A 252 -10.40 13.83 -4.23
C PRO A 252 -9.99 14.28 -2.81
N GLN A 253 -9.14 13.52 -2.12
CA GLN A 253 -8.72 13.78 -0.74
C GLN A 253 -7.42 14.60 -0.64
N PHE A 254 -6.72 14.82 -1.77
CA PHE A 254 -5.45 15.57 -1.83
C PHE A 254 -5.63 17.08 -2.04
N GLU A 255 -6.87 17.57 -1.95
CA GLU A 255 -7.28 18.90 -2.40
C GLU A 255 -6.73 20.03 -1.51
N ASP A 256 -6.62 19.78 -0.20
CA ASP A 256 -6.16 20.78 0.77
C ASP A 256 -4.64 20.81 0.97
N SER A 257 -3.89 20.01 0.21
CA SER A 257 -2.44 19.92 0.38
C SER A 257 -1.75 21.24 -0.05
N PRO A 258 -0.76 21.74 0.71
CA PRO A 258 0.09 22.83 0.22
C PRO A 258 0.81 22.39 -1.07
N SER A 259 1.08 23.33 -1.98
CA SER A 259 1.86 22.99 -3.18
C SER A 259 3.30 22.72 -2.77
N MET A 260 3.74 21.47 -2.89
CA MET A 260 5.06 21.08 -2.44
C MET A 260 6.09 21.15 -3.59
N PRO A 261 7.19 21.91 -3.44
CA PRO A 261 8.28 21.95 -4.43
C PRO A 261 9.07 20.62 -4.50
N GLN A 262 9.08 19.82 -3.43
CA GLN A 262 9.86 18.57 -3.31
C GLN A 262 9.36 17.42 -4.21
N MET A 263 8.13 17.48 -4.72
CA MET A 263 7.66 16.48 -5.68
C MET A 263 8.42 16.54 -7.02
N GLY A 264 9.14 17.66 -7.29
CA GLY A 264 10.09 17.77 -8.39
C GLY A 264 11.29 16.82 -8.24
N ASP A 265 11.79 16.63 -7.02
CA ASP A 265 12.92 15.71 -6.75
C ASP A 265 12.48 14.26 -6.95
N THR A 266 11.27 13.92 -6.51
CA THR A 266 10.64 12.62 -6.76
C THR A 266 10.49 12.34 -8.25
N ALA A 267 10.00 13.33 -9.03
CA ALA A 267 9.94 13.21 -10.48
C ALA A 267 11.33 13.03 -11.11
N ALA A 268 12.35 13.77 -10.64
CA ALA A 268 13.72 13.64 -11.13
C ALA A 268 14.30 12.24 -10.87
N GLN A 269 14.11 11.70 -9.66
CA GLN A 269 14.57 10.35 -9.31
C GLN A 269 13.89 9.26 -10.15
N LEU A 270 12.59 9.39 -10.41
CA LEU A 270 11.88 8.49 -11.31
C LEU A 270 12.40 8.61 -12.75
N CYS A 271 12.70 9.82 -13.22
CA CYS A 271 13.30 10.04 -14.54
C CYS A 271 14.68 9.37 -14.66
N LEU A 272 15.52 9.42 -13.63
CA LEU A 272 16.80 8.69 -13.62
C LEU A 272 16.60 7.17 -13.76
N SER A 273 15.48 6.65 -13.24
CA SER A 273 15.14 5.23 -13.32
C SER A 273 14.67 4.78 -14.72
N LEU A 274 14.34 5.71 -15.63
CA LEU A 274 13.95 5.39 -17.01
C LEU A 274 15.08 4.77 -17.83
N SER A 275 16.32 5.17 -17.55
CA SER A 275 17.53 4.66 -18.21
C SER A 275 18.13 3.44 -17.50
N HIS A 276 17.41 2.86 -16.54
CA HIS A 276 17.92 1.71 -15.78
C HIS A 276 18.07 0.48 -16.69
N PRO A 277 19.19 -0.27 -16.63
CA PRO A 277 19.46 -1.40 -17.52
C PRO A 277 18.45 -2.54 -17.37
N THR A 278 17.87 -2.71 -16.18
CA THR A 278 16.76 -3.65 -15.94
C THR A 278 15.46 -3.10 -16.51
N ALA A 279 14.95 -3.74 -17.56
CA ALA A 279 13.72 -3.35 -18.26
C ALA A 279 12.49 -3.26 -17.35
N ASP A 280 12.41 -4.10 -16.32
CA ASP A 280 11.31 -4.08 -15.36
C ASP A 280 11.28 -2.76 -14.55
N ILE A 281 12.45 -2.30 -14.07
CA ILE A 281 12.56 -1.02 -13.34
C ILE A 281 12.20 0.15 -14.24
N SER A 282 12.72 0.21 -15.47
CA SER A 282 12.42 1.32 -16.37
C SER A 282 10.97 1.33 -16.84
N CYS A 283 10.34 0.16 -17.01
CA CYS A 283 8.91 0.04 -17.30
C CYS A 283 8.05 0.57 -16.14
N GLN A 284 8.33 0.13 -14.92
CA GLN A 284 7.60 0.56 -13.74
C GLN A 284 7.83 2.06 -13.43
N ALA A 285 9.05 2.57 -13.64
CA ALA A 285 9.35 3.99 -13.48
C ALA A 285 8.51 4.85 -14.44
N ARG A 286 8.33 4.41 -15.69
CA ARG A 286 7.46 5.10 -16.66
C ARG A 286 6.01 5.17 -16.19
N GLU A 287 5.47 4.07 -15.66
CA GLU A 287 4.11 4.05 -15.08
C GLU A 287 4.03 4.98 -13.86
N SER A 288 5.01 4.92 -12.95
CA SER A 288 5.08 5.81 -11.78
C SER A 288 5.12 7.29 -12.13
N ILE A 289 5.85 7.69 -13.18
CA ILE A 289 5.87 9.08 -13.68
C ILE A 289 4.49 9.50 -14.18
N TYR A 290 3.81 8.63 -14.94
CA TYR A 290 2.46 8.92 -15.43
C TYR A 290 1.45 9.06 -14.28
N LEU A 291 1.54 8.20 -13.25
CA LEU A 291 0.71 8.28 -12.06
C LEU A 291 1.01 9.57 -11.27
N LEU A 292 2.28 9.91 -11.10
CA LEU A 292 2.69 11.14 -10.42
C LEU A 292 2.18 12.39 -11.14
N ALA A 293 2.27 12.41 -12.47
CA ALA A 293 1.75 13.49 -13.29
C ALA A 293 0.23 13.65 -13.09
N GLN A 294 -0.54 12.56 -13.03
CA GLN A 294 -1.99 12.62 -12.74
C GLN A 294 -2.27 13.23 -11.36
N ILE A 295 -1.52 12.84 -10.33
CA ILE A 295 -1.65 13.38 -8.97
C ILE A 295 -1.41 14.90 -8.98
N LEU A 296 -0.32 15.33 -9.59
CA LEU A 296 0.06 16.73 -9.67
C LEU A 296 -0.90 17.57 -10.53
N LEU A 297 -1.41 17.02 -11.63
CA LEU A 297 -2.38 17.69 -12.49
C LEU A 297 -3.74 17.83 -11.81
N HIS A 298 -4.22 16.80 -11.11
CA HIS A 298 -5.44 16.89 -10.32
C HIS A 298 -5.32 18.00 -9.26
N HIS A 299 -4.18 18.03 -8.56
CA HIS A 299 -3.89 19.04 -7.55
C HIS A 299 -3.82 20.47 -8.12
N LYS A 300 -3.25 20.65 -9.33
CA LYS A 300 -3.17 21.96 -10.01
C LYS A 300 -4.47 22.40 -10.67
N GLY A 301 -5.19 21.48 -11.31
CA GLY A 301 -6.40 21.76 -12.10
C GLY A 301 -7.53 22.36 -11.28
N LYS A 302 -7.55 22.13 -9.97
CA LYS A 302 -8.52 22.70 -9.03
C LYS A 302 -8.02 23.95 -8.28
N LYS A 303 -6.71 24.24 -8.29
CA LYS A 303 -6.16 25.54 -7.84
C LYS A 303 -6.38 26.67 -8.87
N ALA A 304 -6.68 26.33 -10.12
CA ALA A 304 -7.11 27.30 -11.12
C ALA A 304 -8.54 27.78 -10.79
N ARG A 305 -8.70 29.07 -10.48
CA ARG A 305 -10.02 29.72 -10.29
C ARG A 305 -10.95 29.44 -11.48
N PRO A 306 -12.29 29.37 -11.28
CA PRO A 306 -13.24 29.32 -12.38
C PRO A 306 -13.09 30.62 -13.21
N GLY A 307 -12.39 30.53 -14.34
CA GLY A 307 -12.10 31.68 -15.21
C GLY A 307 -10.71 31.66 -15.87
N CYS A 308 -9.77 30.83 -15.42
CA CYS A 308 -8.48 30.68 -16.09
C CYS A 308 -8.46 29.41 -16.95
N LYS A 309 -8.50 29.60 -18.27
CA LYS A 309 -8.36 28.53 -19.26
C LYS A 309 -7.05 27.76 -19.03
N THR A 310 -7.12 26.44 -19.10
CA THR A 310 -5.96 25.57 -18.97
C THR A 310 -5.03 25.73 -20.18
N PRO A 311 -3.71 25.49 -20.05
CA PRO A 311 -2.76 25.58 -21.16
C PRO A 311 -3.02 24.59 -22.31
N MET A 312 -3.94 23.62 -22.12
CA MET A 312 -4.34 22.69 -23.17
C MET A 312 -5.32 23.28 -24.20
N GLU A 313 -5.95 24.43 -23.94
CA GLU A 313 -6.75 25.12 -24.97
C GLU A 313 -5.90 25.93 -25.95
N THR A 314 -4.67 26.28 -25.59
CA THR A 314 -3.79 27.09 -26.46
C THR A 314 -3.07 26.26 -27.53
N ILE A 315 -2.97 24.94 -27.37
CA ILE A 315 -2.22 24.07 -28.30
C ILE A 315 -3.11 23.45 -29.38
N LEU A 316 -4.44 23.39 -29.19
CA LEU A 316 -5.38 22.83 -30.18
C LEU A 316 -6.14 23.86 -31.02
N LEU A 317 -5.94 25.16 -30.80
CA LEU A 317 -6.60 26.22 -31.57
C LEU A 317 -5.67 26.94 -32.57
N SER A 318 -4.43 26.48 -32.75
CA SER A 318 -3.51 27.05 -33.74
C SER A 318 -3.48 26.31 -35.08
N THR A 319 -4.56 25.62 -35.42
CA THR A 319 -4.80 25.03 -36.75
C THR A 319 -6.23 25.33 -37.16
N HIS A 320 -6.48 26.59 -37.48
CA HIS A 320 -7.43 27.04 -38.49
C HIS A 320 -7.06 28.45 -38.95
#